data_AF-A0A2K3LLY4-F1
#
_entry.id   AF-A0A2K3LLY4-F1
#
_cell.length_a   1.000
_cell.length_b   1.000
_cell.length_c   1.000
_cell.angle_alpha   90.00
_cell.angle_beta   90.00
_cell.angle_gamma   90.00
#
_symmetry.space_group_name_H-M   'P 1'
#
loop_
_entity.id
_entity.type
_entity.pdbx_description
1 polymer ?
#
loop_
_entity_poly.entity_id
_entity_poly.type
_entity_poly.pdbx_seq_one_letter_code
_entity_poly.pdbx_strand_id
1 'polypeptide(L)'
;MHACVTDFHGQVALHEPNLESTSEVMIPNAEDNNYHEGVSPTLEFVITSDDITGTGAPATLLIFNNEKGFSPKNIDSICSVGRSTKKGNRSSGYIGEKGIGFKSVFLVTAKPYIFSNGYQIRFNEKPCPHCSLGYIVPEWVEKPTLIDITQIYGKDSLPTTTIVLPLKPDKVKPVKQQLSSVHPEVLLFLTKIRHLSVREVNENAKQNTVTAVSISSEIDFVTRKNMNAESYTLHLSAEENSDAEKECSYYMWKQKFPVRSENVVERRTDVEEWAVTLAFPNQERLHRGKSSPGVYAFLPTEM
;
A
#
# COMPACT_ATOMS: atom_id res chain seq x y z
N MET A 1 25.08 -1.97 21.22
CA MET A 1 24.92 -2.35 19.80
C MET A 1 24.17 -3.69 19.66
N HIS A 2 24.59 -4.74 20.36
CA HIS A 2 23.90 -6.05 20.39
C HIS A 2 22.42 -5.98 20.83
N ALA A 3 22.09 -5.13 21.82
CA ALA A 3 20.72 -4.95 22.31
C ALA A 3 19.74 -4.35 21.27
N CYS A 4 20.25 -3.59 20.29
CA CYS A 4 19.43 -2.86 19.31
C CYS A 4 18.97 -3.77 18.16
N VAL A 5 19.72 -4.84 17.88
CA VAL A 5 19.41 -5.84 16.84
C VAL A 5 18.39 -6.87 17.36
N THR A 6 18.44 -7.19 18.65
CA THR A 6 17.45 -8.04 19.35
C THR A 6 16.08 -7.37 19.46
N ASP A 7 16.01 -6.05 19.69
CA ASP A 7 14.74 -5.31 19.69
C ASP A 7 14.08 -5.28 18.30
N PHE A 8 14.86 -5.33 17.22
CA PHE A 8 14.34 -5.32 15.85
C PHE A 8 13.74 -6.67 15.44
N HIS A 9 14.44 -7.77 15.74
CA HIS A 9 13.88 -9.12 15.58
C HIS A 9 12.67 -9.32 16.50
N GLY A 10 12.70 -8.75 17.71
CA GLY A 10 11.57 -8.70 18.63
C GLY A 10 10.37 -7.94 18.06
N GLN A 11 10.54 -6.76 17.47
CA GLN A 11 9.44 -6.00 16.87
C GLN A 11 8.84 -6.67 15.62
N VAL A 12 9.66 -7.38 14.84
CA VAL A 12 9.18 -8.21 13.72
C VAL A 12 8.48 -9.49 14.23
N ALA A 13 8.88 -10.01 15.40
CA ALA A 13 8.32 -11.24 16.00
C ALA A 13 7.18 -11.02 17.01
N LEU A 14 6.96 -9.79 17.49
CA LEU A 14 5.89 -9.40 18.41
C LEU A 14 4.57 -9.10 17.69
N HIS A 15 4.59 -9.06 16.35
CA HIS A 15 3.38 -9.14 15.53
C HIS A 15 3.12 -10.62 15.22
N GLU A 16 1.94 -11.12 15.60
CA GLU A 16 1.53 -12.49 15.33
C GLU A 16 1.77 -12.89 13.85
N PRO A 17 2.14 -14.15 13.56
CA PRO A 17 2.63 -14.60 12.25
C PRO A 17 1.54 -14.67 11.15
N ASN A 18 0.38 -14.05 11.37
CA ASN A 18 -0.59 -13.84 10.32
C ASN A 18 -0.04 -12.73 9.42
N LEU A 19 0.55 -13.18 8.31
CA LEU A 19 1.04 -12.40 7.17
C LEU A 19 0.13 -11.18 6.91
N GLU A 20 0.43 -10.01 7.50
CA GLU A 20 -0.20 -8.76 7.07
C GLU A 20 0.05 -8.69 5.56
N SER A 21 -1.03 -8.67 4.78
CA SER A 21 -0.94 -8.83 3.34
C SER A 21 -0.10 -7.70 2.77
N THR A 22 0.76 -8.01 1.79
CA THR A 22 1.56 -6.96 1.12
C THR A 22 0.64 -5.88 0.55
N SER A 23 -0.55 -6.24 0.05
CA SER A 23 -1.55 -5.27 -0.38
C SER A 23 -2.18 -4.50 0.80
N GLU A 24 -2.46 -5.14 1.93
CA GLU A 24 -3.04 -4.50 3.13
C GLU A 24 -2.11 -3.45 3.74
N VAL A 25 -0.79 -3.59 3.59
CA VAL A 25 0.16 -2.57 4.05
C VAL A 25 0.40 -1.50 2.99
N MET A 26 0.47 -1.88 1.72
CA MET A 26 0.83 -0.97 0.64
C MET A 26 -0.29 -0.02 0.22
N ILE A 27 -1.55 -0.46 0.31
CA ILE A 27 -2.70 0.38 -0.02
C ILE A 27 -2.80 1.58 0.97
N PRO A 28 -2.77 1.39 2.30
CA PRO A 28 -2.72 2.51 3.25
C PRO A 28 -1.48 3.39 3.08
N ASN A 29 -0.30 2.80 2.80
CA ASN A 29 0.91 3.59 2.54
C ASN A 29 0.73 4.53 1.32
N ALA A 30 0.10 4.04 0.26
CA ALA A 30 -0.20 4.86 -0.91
C ALA A 30 -1.28 5.91 -0.63
N GLU A 31 -2.30 5.57 0.17
CA GLU A 31 -3.32 6.51 0.61
C GLU A 31 -2.73 7.67 1.45
N ASP A 32 -1.71 7.39 2.24
CA ASP A 32 -1.01 8.40 3.06
C ASP A 32 -0.08 9.31 2.25
N ASN A 33 0.26 8.95 1.00
CA ASN A 33 1.15 9.75 0.16
C ASN A 33 0.55 11.12 -0.24
N ASN A 34 1.44 11.97 -0.75
CA ASN A 34 1.08 13.27 -1.32
C ASN A 34 1.05 13.18 -2.84
N TYR A 35 0.02 13.73 -3.45
CA TYR A 35 -0.17 13.75 -4.90
C TYR A 35 -0.17 15.19 -5.42
N HIS A 36 0.17 15.38 -6.69
CA HIS A 36 0.04 16.69 -7.33
C HIS A 36 -1.44 17.07 -7.49
N GLU A 37 -1.75 18.36 -7.59
CA GLU A 37 -3.11 18.79 -7.91
C GLU A 37 -3.48 18.37 -9.34
N GLY A 38 -4.73 17.95 -9.54
CA GLY A 38 -5.26 17.58 -10.85
C GLY A 38 -4.84 16.20 -11.39
N VAL A 39 -4.03 15.43 -10.65
CA VAL A 39 -3.77 14.02 -11.01
C VAL A 39 -4.81 13.11 -10.37
N SER A 40 -5.12 11.98 -11.01
CA SER A 40 -5.87 10.89 -10.39
C SER A 40 -4.90 9.97 -9.66
N PRO A 41 -4.91 9.88 -8.31
CA PRO A 41 -3.97 9.04 -7.57
C PRO A 41 -4.18 7.55 -7.87
N THR A 42 -3.10 6.88 -8.23
CA THR A 42 -3.11 5.51 -8.76
C THR A 42 -2.09 4.64 -8.06
N LEU A 43 -2.49 3.42 -7.70
CA LEU A 43 -1.62 2.36 -7.18
C LEU A 43 -1.74 1.12 -8.07
N GLU A 44 -0.61 0.62 -8.58
CA GLU A 44 -0.59 -0.57 -9.44
C GLU A 44 0.35 -1.63 -8.88
N PHE A 45 -0.14 -2.86 -8.78
CA PHE A 45 0.65 -4.05 -8.44
C PHE A 45 0.90 -4.86 -9.71
N VAL A 46 2.16 -5.09 -10.05
CA VAL A 46 2.57 -5.91 -11.18
C VAL A 46 3.50 -7.00 -10.68
N ILE A 47 3.11 -8.26 -10.84
CA ILE A 47 3.99 -9.39 -10.53
C ILE A 47 4.49 -10.05 -11.82
N THR A 48 5.75 -10.45 -11.84
CA THR A 48 6.38 -11.15 -12.96
C THR A 48 7.24 -12.30 -12.45
N SER A 49 7.40 -13.34 -13.26
CA SER A 49 8.39 -14.41 -13.06
C SER A 49 9.82 -13.94 -13.35
N ASP A 50 9.98 -12.80 -14.01
CA ASP A 50 11.28 -12.31 -14.45
C ASP A 50 12.07 -11.75 -13.26
N ASP A 51 13.32 -12.20 -13.11
CA ASP A 51 14.24 -11.65 -12.13
C ASP A 51 15.02 -10.48 -12.71
N ILE A 52 14.34 -9.33 -12.81
CA ILE A 52 14.96 -8.08 -13.24
C ILE A 52 16.05 -7.58 -12.27
N THR A 53 16.10 -8.13 -11.06
CA THR A 53 17.06 -7.71 -10.02
C THR A 53 18.35 -8.52 -10.02
N GLY A 54 18.39 -9.66 -10.72
CA GLY A 54 19.52 -10.60 -10.72
C GLY A 54 19.84 -11.19 -9.35
N THR A 55 18.84 -11.32 -8.47
CA THR A 55 19.02 -11.84 -7.11
C THR A 55 18.77 -13.34 -6.97
N GLY A 56 18.37 -14.02 -8.05
CA GLY A 56 17.91 -15.40 -8.07
C GLY A 56 16.46 -15.56 -7.60
N ALA A 57 15.67 -14.50 -7.63
CA ALA A 57 14.29 -14.54 -7.13
C ALA A 57 13.36 -15.24 -8.13
N PRO A 58 12.47 -16.14 -7.67
CA PRO A 58 11.54 -16.85 -8.57
C PRO A 58 10.38 -15.98 -9.08
N ALA A 59 10.18 -14.80 -8.50
CA ALA A 59 9.23 -13.80 -8.96
C ALA A 59 9.62 -12.42 -8.40
N THR A 60 9.25 -11.37 -9.12
CA THR A 60 9.42 -9.98 -8.71
C THR A 60 8.06 -9.30 -8.64
N LEU A 61 7.75 -8.66 -7.51
CA LEU A 61 6.59 -7.78 -7.36
C LEU A 61 7.05 -6.32 -7.53
N LEU A 62 6.43 -5.60 -8.44
CA LEU A 62 6.60 -4.17 -8.66
C LEU A 62 5.34 -3.45 -8.20
N ILE A 63 5.53 -2.36 -7.47
CA ILE A 63 4.46 -1.50 -6.96
C ILE A 63 4.71 -0.10 -7.50
N PHE A 64 3.77 0.39 -8.30
CA PHE A 64 3.85 1.70 -8.93
C PHE A 64 2.87 2.67 -8.30
N ASN A 65 3.33 3.88 -7.99
CA ASN A 65 2.49 4.92 -7.44
C ASN A 65 2.88 6.29 -7.99
N ASN A 66 1.89 7.06 -8.46
CA ASN A 66 2.09 8.38 -9.07
C ASN A 66 2.10 9.53 -8.04
N GLU A 67 2.55 9.25 -6.82
CA GLU A 67 2.75 10.27 -5.79
C GLU A 67 3.82 11.32 -6.21
N LYS A 68 4.00 12.35 -5.39
CA LYS A 68 5.10 13.34 -5.53
C LYS A 68 6.50 12.73 -5.39
N GLY A 69 6.59 11.50 -4.89
CA GLY A 69 7.83 10.76 -4.71
C GLY A 69 8.49 10.97 -3.36
N PHE A 70 9.61 10.29 -3.16
CA PHE A 70 10.36 10.31 -1.92
C PHE A 70 11.19 11.59 -1.83
N SER A 71 11.07 12.27 -0.70
CA SER A 71 11.94 13.38 -0.32
C SER A 71 13.15 12.88 0.48
N PRO A 72 14.22 13.69 0.64
CA PRO A 72 15.33 13.34 1.52
C PRO A 72 14.88 12.98 2.94
N LYS A 73 13.91 13.71 3.49
CA LYS A 73 13.31 13.41 4.81
C LYS A 73 12.68 12.01 4.86
N ASN A 74 12.06 11.55 3.77
CA ASN A 74 11.50 10.22 3.72
C ASN A 74 12.59 9.14 3.74
N ILE A 75 13.69 9.37 3.02
CA ILE A 75 14.84 8.46 3.03
C ILE A 75 15.45 8.41 4.42
N ASP A 76 15.68 9.57 5.05
CA ASP A 76 16.20 9.67 6.41
C ASP A 76 15.32 8.92 7.43
N SER A 77 14.00 9.04 7.30
CA SER A 77 13.04 8.33 8.16
C SER A 77 13.12 6.81 8.01
N ILE A 78 13.31 6.29 6.79
CA ILE A 78 13.47 4.85 6.55
C ILE A 78 14.82 4.34 7.08
N CYS A 79 15.87 5.14 6.95
CA CYS A 79 17.23 4.79 7.37
C CYS A 79 17.45 4.91 8.89
N SER A 80 16.49 5.46 9.63
CA SER A 80 16.63 5.74 11.06
C SER A 80 16.41 4.48 11.94
N VAL A 81 17.31 4.29 12.90
CA VAL A 81 17.17 3.30 14.00
C VAL A 81 16.23 3.87 15.07
N GLY A 82 15.12 3.19 15.36
CA GLY A 82 14.32 3.44 16.58
C GLY A 82 13.71 4.86 16.73
N ARG A 83 13.91 5.76 15.77
CA ARG A 83 13.26 7.08 15.70
C ARG A 83 12.16 7.03 14.65
N SER A 84 11.11 6.27 14.94
CA SER A 84 9.80 6.66 14.44
C SER A 84 9.57 8.08 14.95
N THR A 85 9.24 9.03 14.08
CA THR A 85 9.00 10.45 14.38
C THR A 85 7.67 10.66 15.15
N LYS A 86 7.39 9.73 16.08
CA LYS A 86 6.23 9.67 16.98
C LYS A 86 6.18 10.75 18.07
N LYS A 87 6.89 11.88 17.94
CA LYS A 87 6.72 13.06 18.81
C LYS A 87 6.44 14.30 17.96
N GLY A 88 5.16 14.59 17.74
CA GLY A 88 4.73 15.98 17.49
C GLY A 88 3.78 16.26 16.33
N ASN A 89 3.25 15.29 15.59
CA ASN A 89 2.34 15.59 14.48
C ASN A 89 1.24 14.54 14.23
N ARG A 90 0.54 14.08 15.29
CA ARG A 90 -0.54 13.07 15.17
C ARG A 90 -1.96 13.68 15.01
N SER A 91 -2.05 14.96 14.64
CA SER A 91 -3.33 15.71 14.57
C SER A 91 -4.32 15.25 13.50
N SER A 92 -4.00 14.21 12.71
CA SER A 92 -4.78 13.86 11.51
C SER A 92 -5.12 12.37 11.36
N GLY A 93 -4.83 11.51 12.34
CA GLY A 93 -5.12 10.08 12.23
C GLY A 93 -4.28 9.33 11.17
N TYR A 94 -3.27 9.98 10.61
CA TYR A 94 -2.30 9.38 9.69
C TYR A 94 -1.42 8.37 10.43
N ILE A 95 -1.29 7.16 9.87
CA ILE A 95 -0.31 6.15 10.28
C ILE A 95 1.06 6.45 9.62
N GLY A 96 1.04 7.26 8.56
CA GLY A 96 2.15 7.57 7.67
C GLY A 96 3.23 8.50 8.23
N GLU A 97 4.27 7.89 8.76
CA GLU A 97 5.63 8.34 8.48
C GLU A 97 6.36 7.20 7.76
N LYS A 98 6.88 7.49 6.56
CA LYS A 98 7.62 6.52 5.73
C LYS A 98 8.79 5.95 6.57
N GLY A 99 8.60 4.78 7.19
CA GLY A 99 9.58 4.23 8.14
C GLY A 99 9.11 3.01 8.93
N ILE A 100 7.85 2.96 9.40
CA ILE A 100 7.29 1.76 10.05
C ILE A 100 6.66 0.83 9.01
N GLY A 101 5.75 1.36 8.18
CA GLY A 101 5.04 0.58 7.15
C GLY A 101 5.94 0.06 6.02
N PHE A 102 7.09 0.69 5.75
CA PHE A 102 8.02 0.18 4.73
C PHE A 102 8.70 -1.12 5.18
N LYS A 103 8.94 -1.31 6.48
CA LYS A 103 9.69 -2.47 6.97
C LYS A 103 8.93 -3.79 6.82
N SER A 104 7.60 -3.75 6.69
CA SER A 104 6.78 -4.94 6.41
C SER A 104 7.15 -5.61 5.08
N VAL A 105 7.75 -4.88 4.13
CA VAL A 105 8.23 -5.49 2.87
C VAL A 105 9.23 -6.62 3.11
N PHE A 106 9.96 -6.57 4.23
CA PHE A 106 10.93 -7.59 4.56
C PHE A 106 10.29 -8.95 4.92
N LEU A 107 8.98 -8.97 5.17
CA LEU A 107 8.20 -10.20 5.30
C LEU A 107 8.16 -10.99 3.99
N VAL A 108 8.24 -10.30 2.83
CA VAL A 108 8.12 -10.93 1.51
C VAL A 108 9.37 -10.86 0.66
N THR A 109 10.31 -9.96 0.95
CA THR A 109 11.60 -9.85 0.26
C THR A 109 12.76 -9.70 1.24
N ALA A 110 13.97 -10.14 0.87
CA ALA A 110 15.18 -9.81 1.62
C ALA A 110 15.83 -8.49 1.14
N LYS A 111 15.44 -8.00 -0.05
CA LYS A 111 16.12 -6.94 -0.78
C LYS A 111 15.13 -6.01 -1.47
N PRO A 112 14.38 -5.17 -0.73
CA PRO A 112 13.48 -4.20 -1.36
C PRO A 112 14.27 -3.07 -2.03
N TYR A 113 13.79 -2.64 -3.18
CA TYR A 113 14.35 -1.53 -3.95
C TYR A 113 13.34 -0.38 -4.03
N ILE A 114 13.83 0.85 -4.06
CA ILE A 114 13.06 2.07 -4.23
C ILE A 114 13.67 2.88 -5.37
N PHE A 115 12.82 3.20 -6.34
CA PHE A 115 13.09 4.11 -7.45
C PHE A 115 12.13 5.30 -7.32
N SER A 116 12.64 6.48 -6.98
CA SER A 116 11.79 7.66 -6.79
C SER A 116 12.59 8.96 -6.80
N ASN A 117 12.17 9.97 -7.56
CA ASN A 117 12.83 11.29 -7.61
C ASN A 117 14.36 11.24 -7.78
N GLY A 118 14.85 10.34 -8.64
CA GLY A 118 16.28 10.14 -8.87
C GLY A 118 16.99 9.25 -7.85
N TYR A 119 16.35 8.85 -6.75
CA TYR A 119 16.87 7.76 -5.91
C TYR A 119 16.72 6.43 -6.64
N GLN A 120 17.80 5.64 -6.65
CA GLN A 120 17.85 4.25 -7.11
C GLN A 120 18.59 3.44 -6.05
N ILE A 121 17.84 3.04 -5.02
CA ILE A 121 18.41 2.46 -3.80
C ILE A 121 17.78 1.12 -3.46
N ARG A 122 18.54 0.30 -2.74
CA ARG A 122 18.12 -0.98 -2.19
C ARG A 122 18.44 -1.05 -0.71
N PHE A 123 17.57 -1.69 0.06
CA PHE A 123 17.88 -2.11 1.42
C PHE A 123 18.11 -3.62 1.46
N ASN A 124 18.82 -4.10 2.49
CA ASN A 124 19.14 -5.51 2.63
C ASN A 124 18.81 -5.98 4.04
N GLU A 125 18.09 -7.08 4.16
CA GLU A 125 17.80 -7.77 5.42
C GLU A 125 19.09 -8.17 6.13
N LYS A 126 20.10 -8.62 5.38
CA LYS A 126 21.39 -8.99 5.96
C LYS A 126 22.18 -7.75 6.39
N PRO A 127 22.91 -7.83 7.51
CA PRO A 127 23.81 -6.77 7.95
C PRO A 127 24.80 -6.34 6.87
N CYS A 128 24.93 -5.03 6.68
CA CYS A 128 25.97 -4.43 5.86
C CYS A 128 27.36 -4.79 6.43
N PRO A 129 28.35 -5.19 5.60
CA PRO A 129 29.69 -5.54 6.06
C PRO A 129 30.43 -4.40 6.78
N HIS A 130 30.09 -3.15 6.49
CA HIS A 130 30.82 -1.96 7.00
C HIS A 130 30.34 -1.48 8.36
N CYS A 131 29.05 -1.68 8.68
CA CYS A 131 28.45 -1.16 9.91
C CYS A 131 27.64 -2.20 10.70
N SER A 132 27.56 -3.44 10.20
CA SER A 132 26.80 -4.55 10.80
C SER A 132 25.32 -4.24 11.02
N LEU A 133 24.75 -3.30 10.26
CA LEU A 133 23.34 -2.94 10.27
C LEU A 133 22.63 -3.48 9.03
N GLY A 134 21.51 -4.17 9.23
CA GLY A 134 20.58 -4.57 8.16
C GLY A 134 19.33 -3.69 8.15
N TYR A 135 18.46 -3.90 7.17
CA TYR A 135 17.14 -3.29 6.97
C TYR A 135 17.09 -1.79 6.68
N ILE A 136 18.08 -1.02 7.14
CA ILE A 136 18.03 0.45 7.19
C ILE A 136 19.17 1.13 6.44
N VAL A 137 20.14 0.38 5.93
CA VAL A 137 21.27 0.94 5.18
C VAL A 137 20.88 0.94 3.70
N PRO A 138 20.72 2.11 3.05
CA PRO A 138 20.46 2.18 1.63
C PRO A 138 21.76 1.96 0.87
N GLU A 139 21.68 1.16 -0.19
CA GLU A 139 22.76 0.90 -1.13
C GLU A 139 22.31 1.39 -2.51
N TRP A 140 23.12 2.22 -3.17
CA TRP A 140 22.85 2.56 -4.56
C TRP A 140 23.01 1.31 -5.43
N VAL A 141 22.14 1.16 -6.42
CA VAL A 141 22.17 0.00 -7.33
C VAL A 141 22.23 0.41 -8.78
N GLU A 142 22.82 -0.44 -9.62
CA GLU A 142 22.78 -0.27 -11.07
C GLU A 142 21.67 -1.11 -11.73
N LYS A 143 21.20 -2.16 -11.02
CA LYS A 143 20.14 -3.06 -11.47
C LYS A 143 19.02 -3.18 -10.43
N PRO A 144 17.74 -3.33 -10.85
CA PRO A 144 17.26 -3.19 -12.23
C PRO A 144 17.50 -1.77 -12.78
N THR A 145 17.67 -1.64 -14.08
CA THR A 145 17.69 -0.34 -14.75
C THR A 145 16.27 0.19 -14.90
N LEU A 146 16.11 1.50 -15.12
CA LEU A 146 14.80 2.06 -15.44
C LEU A 146 14.20 1.44 -16.72
N ILE A 147 15.04 1.01 -17.67
CA ILE A 147 14.59 0.32 -18.89
C ILE A 147 13.94 -1.02 -18.54
N ASP A 148 14.58 -1.81 -17.67
CA ASP A 148 14.04 -3.11 -17.23
C ASP A 148 12.67 -2.91 -16.55
N ILE A 149 12.54 -1.87 -15.72
CA ILE A 149 11.28 -1.53 -15.05
C ILE A 149 10.21 -1.08 -16.06
N THR A 150 10.56 -0.21 -17.02
CA THR A 150 9.65 0.26 -18.07
C THR A 150 9.13 -0.88 -18.94
N GLN A 151 9.98 -1.85 -19.28
CA GLN A 151 9.58 -3.04 -20.03
C GLN A 151 8.50 -3.85 -19.29
N ILE A 152 8.65 -4.07 -17.99
CA ILE A 152 7.64 -4.76 -17.17
C ILE A 152 6.38 -3.91 -16.99
N TYR A 153 6.52 -2.59 -16.83
CA TYR A 153 5.37 -1.71 -16.67
C TYR A 153 4.48 -1.68 -17.92
N GLY A 154 5.10 -1.72 -19.10
CA GLY A 154 4.42 -1.80 -20.40
C GLY A 154 3.91 -0.47 -20.94
N LYS A 155 4.37 0.67 -20.38
CA LYS A 155 4.05 2.03 -20.86
C LYS A 155 5.31 2.89 -20.89
N ASP A 156 5.33 3.89 -21.76
CA ASP A 156 6.52 4.72 -22.02
C ASP A 156 6.95 5.58 -20.81
N SER A 157 6.03 5.94 -19.92
CA SER A 157 6.31 6.77 -18.75
C SER A 157 6.04 6.00 -17.46
N LEU A 158 7.07 5.86 -16.63
CA LEU A 158 6.94 5.29 -15.29
C LEU A 158 6.27 6.28 -14.33
N PRO A 159 5.47 5.79 -13.37
CA PRO A 159 5.05 6.57 -12.22
C PRO A 159 6.24 7.01 -11.37
N THR A 160 6.10 8.15 -10.68
CA THR A 160 7.17 8.81 -9.91
C THR A 160 7.86 7.87 -8.92
N THR A 161 7.10 7.00 -8.25
CA THR A 161 7.63 6.02 -7.30
C THR A 161 7.38 4.61 -7.81
N THR A 162 8.44 3.82 -7.86
CA THR A 162 8.39 2.37 -8.05
C THR A 162 9.12 1.67 -6.90
N ILE A 163 8.44 0.72 -6.26
CA ILE A 163 9.05 -0.19 -5.30
C ILE A 163 9.19 -1.56 -5.98
N VAL A 164 10.39 -2.14 -5.97
CA VAL A 164 10.66 -3.47 -6.57
C VAL A 164 11.02 -4.45 -5.46
N LEU A 165 10.31 -5.56 -5.41
CA LEU A 165 10.40 -6.57 -4.35
C LEU A 165 10.69 -7.95 -4.99
N PRO A 166 11.97 -8.37 -5.09
CA PRO A 166 12.29 -9.75 -5.44
C PRO A 166 11.82 -10.67 -4.31
N LEU A 167 10.85 -11.54 -4.60
CA LEU A 167 10.13 -12.28 -3.59
C LEU A 167 10.96 -13.46 -3.05
N LYS A 168 10.82 -13.72 -1.75
CA LYS A 168 11.28 -14.97 -1.13
C LYS A 168 10.51 -16.14 -1.76
N PRO A 169 11.16 -17.30 -2.04
CA PRO A 169 10.50 -18.41 -2.75
C PRO A 169 9.21 -18.90 -2.10
N ASP A 170 9.17 -18.97 -0.76
CA ASP A 170 8.00 -19.39 0.01
C ASP A 170 6.87 -18.35 0.02
N LYS A 171 7.14 -17.11 -0.40
CA LYS A 171 6.20 -15.98 -0.37
C LYS A 171 5.52 -15.72 -1.71
N VAL A 172 6.00 -16.29 -2.81
CA VAL A 172 5.40 -16.10 -4.15
C VAL A 172 3.92 -16.49 -4.18
N LYS A 173 3.59 -17.71 -3.74
CA LYS A 173 2.21 -18.22 -3.78
C LYS A 173 1.28 -17.42 -2.85
N PRO A 174 1.63 -17.15 -1.57
CA PRO A 174 0.83 -16.29 -0.71
C PRO A 174 0.57 -14.89 -1.30
N VAL A 175 1.62 -14.23 -1.82
CA VAL A 175 1.48 -12.89 -2.43
C VAL A 175 0.55 -12.92 -3.63
N LYS A 176 0.69 -13.90 -4.54
CA LYS A 176 -0.24 -14.06 -5.69
C LYS A 176 -1.68 -14.26 -5.24
N GLN A 177 -1.92 -15.11 -4.23
CA GLN A 177 -3.26 -15.35 -3.68
C GLN A 177 -3.86 -14.08 -3.06
N GLN A 178 -3.05 -13.32 -2.32
CA GLN A 178 -3.46 -12.04 -1.72
C GLN A 178 -3.84 -11.03 -2.78
N LEU A 179 -3.01 -10.87 -3.81
CA LEU A 179 -3.24 -9.97 -4.94
C LEU A 179 -4.52 -10.33 -5.72
N SER A 180 -4.76 -11.63 -5.98
CA SER A 180 -6.03 -12.09 -6.60
C SER A 180 -7.26 -11.85 -5.72
N SER A 181 -7.08 -11.70 -4.40
CA SER A 181 -8.17 -11.53 -3.44
C SER A 181 -8.56 -10.07 -3.16
N VAL A 182 -7.89 -9.11 -3.80
CA VAL A 182 -8.22 -7.68 -3.68
C VAL A 182 -9.66 -7.46 -4.16
N HIS A 183 -10.48 -6.92 -3.26
CA HIS A 183 -11.88 -6.60 -3.54
C HIS A 183 -12.02 -5.17 -4.07
N PRO A 184 -12.88 -4.93 -5.08
CA PRO A 184 -13.19 -3.59 -5.57
C PRO A 184 -13.54 -2.59 -4.46
N GLU A 185 -14.29 -3.05 -3.46
CA GLU A 185 -14.81 -2.22 -2.37
C GLU A 185 -13.74 -1.65 -1.43
N VAL A 186 -12.47 -2.05 -1.57
CA VAL A 186 -11.34 -1.39 -0.91
C VAL A 186 -11.36 0.12 -1.17
N LEU A 187 -11.67 0.55 -2.40
CA LEU A 187 -11.65 1.98 -2.75
C LEU A 187 -12.78 2.79 -2.11
N LEU A 188 -13.85 2.17 -1.58
CA LEU A 188 -14.97 2.89 -0.97
C LEU A 188 -14.55 3.74 0.22
N PHE A 189 -13.48 3.33 0.91
CA PHE A 189 -13.05 3.93 2.17
C PHE A 189 -11.73 4.69 2.03
N LEU A 190 -11.14 4.71 0.83
CA LEU A 190 -9.97 5.52 0.51
C LEU A 190 -10.43 6.92 0.10
N THR A 191 -9.65 7.94 0.49
CA THR A 191 -9.96 9.34 0.23
C THR A 191 -9.12 9.94 -0.90
N LYS A 192 -7.93 9.40 -1.15
CA LYS A 192 -7.01 9.88 -2.19
C LYS A 192 -6.93 8.92 -3.36
N ILE A 193 -6.63 7.64 -3.12
CA ILE A 193 -6.48 6.64 -4.19
C ILE A 193 -7.79 6.50 -4.97
N ARG A 194 -7.72 6.71 -6.29
CA ARG A 194 -8.85 6.60 -7.23
C ARG A 194 -8.76 5.40 -8.13
N HIS A 195 -7.54 4.95 -8.44
CA HIS A 195 -7.34 3.74 -9.24
C HIS A 195 -6.42 2.76 -8.52
N LEU A 196 -6.86 1.50 -8.49
CA LEU A 196 -6.09 0.37 -7.97
C LEU A 196 -6.09 -0.74 -9.01
N SER A 197 -4.92 -1.20 -9.44
CA SER A 197 -4.84 -2.34 -10.35
C SER A 197 -3.88 -3.42 -9.87
N VAL A 198 -4.18 -4.65 -10.25
CA VAL A 198 -3.35 -5.83 -10.05
C VAL A 198 -3.24 -6.55 -11.38
N ARG A 199 -2.02 -6.87 -11.81
CA ARG A 199 -1.78 -7.71 -12.99
C ARG A 199 -0.56 -8.58 -12.83
N GLU A 200 -0.51 -9.65 -13.61
CA GLU A 200 0.66 -10.50 -13.76
C GLU A 200 1.17 -10.43 -15.19
N VAL A 201 2.47 -10.24 -15.36
CA VAL A 201 3.14 -10.09 -16.65
C VAL A 201 4.27 -11.11 -16.73
N ASN A 202 4.12 -12.09 -17.61
CA ASN A 202 5.13 -13.10 -17.90
C ASN A 202 5.26 -13.22 -19.42
N GLU A 203 6.40 -13.68 -19.93
CA GLU A 203 6.60 -13.95 -21.37
C GLU A 203 5.49 -14.82 -21.97
N ASN A 204 5.03 -15.82 -21.19
CA ASN A 204 3.91 -16.67 -21.55
C ASN A 204 2.68 -16.37 -20.68
N ALA A 205 1.72 -15.64 -21.22
CA ALA A 205 0.47 -15.28 -20.53
C ALA A 205 -0.30 -16.49 -19.96
N LYS A 206 -0.11 -17.71 -20.49
CA LYS A 206 -0.74 -18.94 -19.96
C LYS A 206 -0.21 -19.35 -18.58
N GLN A 207 0.92 -18.80 -18.15
CA GLN A 207 1.50 -19.03 -16.83
C GLN A 207 0.95 -18.06 -15.77
N ASN A 208 0.15 -17.07 -16.20
CA ASN A 208 -0.48 -16.13 -15.28
C ASN A 208 -1.50 -16.87 -14.40
N THR A 209 -1.40 -16.63 -13.10
CA THR A 209 -2.23 -17.23 -12.06
C THR A 209 -2.91 -16.18 -11.19
N VAL A 210 -2.46 -14.92 -11.27
CA VAL A 210 -3.13 -13.80 -10.63
C VAL A 210 -4.32 -13.34 -11.47
N THR A 211 -5.46 -13.15 -10.81
CA THR A 211 -6.64 -12.57 -11.43
C THR A 211 -6.41 -11.08 -11.64
N ALA A 212 -6.28 -10.66 -12.90
CA ALA A 212 -6.10 -9.24 -13.20
C ALA A 212 -7.35 -8.47 -12.77
N VAL A 213 -7.15 -7.34 -12.11
CA VAL A 213 -8.24 -6.42 -11.74
C VAL A 213 -7.80 -4.99 -11.96
N SER A 214 -8.68 -4.19 -12.52
CA SER A 214 -8.57 -2.73 -12.51
C SER A 214 -9.79 -2.19 -11.80
N ILE A 215 -9.60 -1.37 -10.77
CA ILE A 215 -10.65 -0.83 -9.92
C ILE A 215 -10.55 0.70 -9.98
N SER A 216 -11.66 1.37 -10.27
CA SER A 216 -11.78 2.83 -10.27
C SER A 216 -12.81 3.29 -9.26
N SER A 217 -12.59 4.45 -8.63
CA SER A 217 -13.64 5.18 -7.93
C SER A 217 -13.78 6.60 -8.44
N GLU A 218 -15.02 7.02 -8.71
CA GLU A 218 -15.39 8.39 -9.04
C GLU A 218 -16.43 8.88 -8.04
N ILE A 219 -16.34 10.16 -7.65
CA ILE A 219 -17.29 10.78 -6.71
C ILE A 219 -18.16 11.75 -7.48
N ASP A 220 -19.45 11.43 -7.57
CA ASP A 220 -20.46 12.34 -8.10
C ASP A 220 -20.95 13.26 -6.97
N PHE A 221 -20.58 14.54 -7.07
CA PHE A 221 -20.83 15.55 -6.06
C PHE A 221 -22.31 15.96 -6.00
N VAL A 222 -23.10 15.26 -5.18
CA VAL A 222 -24.30 15.85 -4.54
C VAL A 222 -24.07 15.86 -3.04
N THR A 223 -23.25 16.80 -2.56
CA THR A 223 -22.98 16.92 -1.13
C THR A 223 -24.15 17.61 -0.43
N ARG A 224 -24.94 16.84 0.32
CA ARG A 224 -25.78 17.41 1.38
C ARG A 224 -24.92 17.53 2.62
N LYS A 225 -24.40 18.72 2.88
CA LYS A 225 -23.69 19.01 4.12
C LYS A 225 -24.70 19.40 5.19
N ASN A 226 -24.74 18.61 6.26
CA ASN A 226 -25.18 19.10 7.56
C ASN A 226 -23.94 19.19 8.46
N MET A 227 -23.95 20.03 9.49
CA MET A 227 -22.74 20.54 10.17
C MET A 227 -21.63 19.50 10.45
N ASN A 228 -21.97 18.23 10.71
CA ASN A 228 -21.01 17.15 10.97
C ASN A 228 -21.12 15.91 10.06
N ALA A 229 -22.01 15.93 9.06
CA ALA A 229 -22.29 14.78 8.19
C ALA A 229 -22.28 15.16 6.70
N GLU A 230 -21.65 14.32 5.90
CA GLU A 230 -21.54 14.44 4.45
C GLU A 230 -22.13 13.19 3.78
N SER A 231 -22.97 13.39 2.78
CA SER A 231 -23.45 12.31 1.90
C SER A 231 -22.97 12.55 0.47
N TYR A 232 -22.58 11.49 -0.23
CA TYR A 232 -22.16 11.55 -1.64
C TYR A 232 -22.41 10.21 -2.34
N THR A 233 -22.43 10.21 -3.67
CA THR A 233 -22.47 8.98 -4.45
C THR A 233 -21.06 8.66 -4.94
N LEU A 234 -20.65 7.40 -4.78
CA LEU A 234 -19.38 6.90 -5.29
C LEU A 234 -19.66 5.81 -6.32
N HIS A 235 -19.13 5.99 -7.52
CA HIS A 235 -19.20 5.05 -8.62
C HIS A 235 -17.95 4.18 -8.60
N LEU A 236 -18.13 2.88 -8.40
CA LEU A 236 -17.06 1.91 -8.36
C LEU A 236 -17.14 1.06 -9.62
N SER A 237 -16.09 1.06 -10.42
CA SER A 237 -15.96 0.17 -11.58
C SER A 237 -14.86 -0.86 -11.36
N ALA A 238 -15.08 -2.08 -11.84
CA ALA A 238 -14.07 -3.12 -11.84
C ALA A 238 -14.09 -3.89 -13.15
N GLU A 239 -12.92 -3.99 -13.77
CA GLU A 239 -12.66 -4.87 -14.91
C GLU A 239 -11.81 -6.05 -14.43
N GLU A 240 -12.28 -7.26 -14.73
CA GLU A 240 -11.58 -8.50 -14.35
C GLU A 240 -11.20 -9.30 -15.58
N ASN A 241 -9.90 -9.55 -15.74
CA ASN A 241 -9.33 -10.22 -16.90
C ASN A 241 -9.76 -9.59 -18.24
N SER A 242 -10.75 -10.19 -18.91
CA SER A 242 -11.31 -9.76 -20.21
C SER A 242 -12.84 -9.78 -20.17
N ASP A 243 -13.42 -9.80 -18.97
CA ASP A 243 -14.86 -9.72 -18.78
C ASP A 243 -15.31 -8.27 -18.98
N ALA A 244 -16.60 -8.10 -19.29
CA ALA A 244 -17.19 -6.77 -19.36
C ALA A 244 -17.00 -6.04 -18.03
N GLU A 245 -16.65 -4.75 -18.12
CA GLU A 245 -16.58 -3.85 -16.97
C GLU A 245 -17.89 -3.91 -16.19
N LYS A 246 -17.77 -4.12 -14.88
CA LYS A 246 -18.91 -4.12 -13.96
C LYS A 246 -18.84 -2.87 -13.12
N GLU A 247 -19.98 -2.24 -12.96
CA GLU A 247 -20.11 -1.03 -12.17
C GLU A 247 -21.10 -1.23 -11.04
N CYS A 248 -20.84 -0.55 -9.92
CA CYS A 248 -21.78 -0.46 -8.81
C CYS A 248 -21.65 0.92 -8.18
N SER A 249 -22.78 1.61 -8.07
CA SER A 249 -22.84 2.90 -7.36
C SER A 249 -23.12 2.68 -5.88
N TYR A 250 -22.53 3.48 -5.01
CA TYR A 250 -22.73 3.43 -3.56
C TYR A 250 -23.19 4.79 -3.04
N TYR A 251 -24.26 4.79 -2.25
CA TYR A 251 -24.60 5.94 -1.42
C TYR A 251 -23.72 5.91 -0.17
N MET A 252 -22.85 6.92 -0.07
CA MET A 252 -21.91 7.08 1.01
C MET A 252 -22.47 8.08 2.01
N TRP A 253 -22.39 7.75 3.29
CA TRP A 253 -22.69 8.66 4.39
C TRP A 253 -21.52 8.63 5.36
N LYS A 254 -20.93 9.80 5.61
CA LYS A 254 -19.80 9.96 6.52
C LYS A 254 -20.14 10.99 7.58
N GLN A 255 -20.02 10.62 8.85
CA GLN A 255 -20.21 11.54 9.96
C GLN A 255 -19.00 11.53 10.88
N LYS A 256 -18.59 12.73 11.29
CA LYS A 256 -17.55 12.93 12.30
C LYS A 256 -18.19 13.07 13.69
N PHE A 257 -17.51 12.52 14.68
CA PHE A 257 -17.90 12.56 16.08
C PHE A 257 -16.71 13.01 16.92
N PRO A 258 -16.91 13.88 17.92
CA PRO A 258 -15.84 14.23 18.85
C PRO A 258 -15.47 13.02 19.72
N VAL A 259 -14.18 12.90 20.03
CA VAL A 259 -13.68 11.93 21.00
C VAL A 259 -14.05 12.42 22.40
N ARG A 260 -14.77 11.59 23.17
CA ARG A 260 -15.10 11.91 24.57
C ARG A 260 -13.85 11.86 25.42
N SER A 261 -13.74 12.74 26.41
CA SER A 261 -12.59 12.81 27.33
C SER A 261 -12.27 11.47 28.01
N GLU A 262 -13.30 10.68 28.35
CA GLU A 262 -13.20 9.33 28.92
C GLU A 262 -12.56 8.29 27.97
N ASN A 263 -12.54 8.55 26.66
CA ASN A 263 -12.01 7.66 25.63
C ASN A 263 -10.65 8.14 25.08
N VAL A 264 -10.07 9.20 25.65
CA VAL A 264 -8.74 9.67 25.25
C VAL A 264 -7.68 8.70 25.78
N VAL A 265 -6.86 8.19 24.88
CA VAL A 265 -5.77 7.26 25.23
C VAL A 265 -4.44 8.01 25.17
N GLU A 266 -3.54 7.81 26.14
CA GLU A 266 -2.23 8.50 26.21
C GLU A 266 -1.41 8.41 24.91
N ARG A 267 -1.56 7.32 24.16
CA ARG A 267 -0.87 7.11 22.88
C ARG A 267 -1.46 7.92 21.72
N ARG A 268 -2.63 8.54 21.86
CA ARG A 268 -3.37 9.24 20.80
C ARG A 268 -4.07 10.51 21.32
N THR A 269 -3.39 11.29 22.15
CA THR A 269 -3.92 12.57 22.69
C THR A 269 -4.32 13.58 21.62
N ASP A 270 -3.73 13.49 20.43
CA ASP A 270 -3.93 14.45 19.34
C ASP A 270 -5.14 14.08 18.43
N VAL A 271 -5.86 12.99 18.74
CA VAL A 271 -7.04 12.56 17.98
C VAL A 271 -8.29 13.13 18.64
N GLU A 272 -8.83 14.20 18.07
CA GLU A 272 -9.99 14.92 18.61
C GLU A 272 -11.33 14.44 18.03
N GLU A 273 -11.30 13.79 16.86
CA GLU A 273 -12.49 13.31 16.14
C GLU A 273 -12.29 11.87 15.64
N TRP A 274 -13.40 11.13 15.51
CA TRP A 274 -13.47 9.86 14.80
C TRP A 274 -14.60 9.91 13.78
N ALA A 275 -14.46 9.17 12.67
CA ALA A 275 -15.45 9.18 11.59
C ALA A 275 -16.09 7.80 11.42
N VAL A 276 -17.40 7.79 11.22
CA VAL A 276 -18.15 6.60 10.78
C VAL A 276 -18.53 6.83 9.32
N THR A 277 -18.18 5.88 8.46
CA THR A 277 -18.58 5.85 7.05
C THR A 277 -19.48 4.65 6.81
N LEU A 278 -20.67 4.88 6.29
CA LEU A 278 -21.62 3.86 5.83
C LEU A 278 -21.68 3.91 4.30
N ALA A 279 -21.65 2.74 3.67
CA ALA A 279 -21.74 2.57 2.23
C ALA A 279 -22.94 1.67 1.90
N PHE A 280 -23.91 2.20 1.17
CA PHE A 280 -25.10 1.45 0.76
C PHE A 280 -25.05 1.22 -0.75
N PRO A 281 -24.94 -0.04 -1.22
CA PRO A 281 -24.93 -0.32 -2.64
C PRO A 281 -26.27 0.06 -3.28
N ASN A 282 -26.21 0.77 -4.40
CA ASN A 282 -27.34 1.18 -5.22
C ASN A 282 -27.45 0.28 -6.47
N GLN A 283 -27.25 -1.03 -6.29
CA GLN A 283 -27.37 -2.10 -7.30
C GLN A 283 -26.80 -3.41 -6.71
N GLU A 284 -26.71 -4.45 -7.52
CA GLU A 284 -25.93 -5.64 -7.19
C GLU A 284 -24.46 -5.26 -6.96
N ARG A 285 -23.85 -5.82 -5.90
CA ARG A 285 -22.45 -5.53 -5.55
C ARG A 285 -21.52 -6.20 -6.57
N LEU A 286 -20.30 -5.69 -6.66
CA LEU A 286 -19.23 -6.32 -7.44
C LEU A 286 -18.80 -7.61 -6.74
N HIS A 287 -19.48 -8.72 -7.02
CA HIS A 287 -19.27 -10.01 -6.38
C HIS A 287 -18.05 -10.74 -6.97
N ARG A 288 -17.02 -10.94 -6.15
CA ARG A 288 -15.88 -11.86 -6.41
C ARG A 288 -16.03 -13.22 -5.71
N GLY A 289 -17.26 -13.73 -5.59
CA GLY A 289 -17.52 -15.04 -4.97
C GLY A 289 -17.27 -15.13 -3.44
N LYS A 290 -17.00 -14.02 -2.76
CA LYS A 290 -16.97 -13.94 -1.29
C LYS A 290 -18.18 -13.15 -0.78
N SER A 291 -18.94 -13.75 0.12
CA SER A 291 -19.98 -13.08 0.90
C SER A 291 -19.32 -12.25 2.01
N SER A 292 -18.72 -11.10 1.70
CA SER A 292 -18.29 -10.19 2.77
C SER A 292 -19.54 -9.57 3.41
N PRO A 293 -19.64 -9.51 4.76
CA PRO A 293 -20.81 -9.00 5.46
C PRO A 293 -21.03 -7.48 5.30
N GLY A 294 -20.26 -6.79 4.45
CA GLY A 294 -20.43 -5.36 4.18
C GLY A 294 -20.03 -4.45 5.34
N VAL A 295 -19.34 -4.98 6.35
CA VAL A 295 -18.81 -4.21 7.49
C VAL A 295 -17.30 -4.12 7.35
N TYR A 296 -16.81 -2.94 6.99
CA TYR A 296 -15.40 -2.61 6.93
C TYR A 296 -15.09 -1.67 8.09
N ALA A 297 -14.44 -2.20 9.11
CA ALA A 297 -14.00 -1.42 10.24
C ALA A 297 -12.57 -0.93 9.96
N PHE A 298 -12.43 0.32 9.51
CA PHE A 298 -11.15 1.04 9.59
C PHE A 298 -10.99 1.56 11.01
N LEU A 299 -11.02 0.63 11.97
CA LEU A 299 -10.57 0.93 13.31
C LEU A 299 -9.06 1.12 13.19
N PRO A 300 -8.49 2.22 13.69
CA PRO A 300 -7.07 2.27 13.93
C PRO A 300 -6.82 1.22 15.03
N THR A 301 -6.52 -0.01 14.60
CA THR A 301 -6.47 -1.21 15.42
C THR A 301 -5.60 -1.00 16.64
N GLU A 302 -5.97 -1.72 17.71
CA GLU A 302 -5.31 -1.70 19.00
C GLU A 302 -3.81 -2.02 18.85
N MET A 303 -2.99 -1.29 19.61
CA MET A 303 -1.57 -1.57 19.85
C MET A 303 -1.39 -2.17 21.24
#